data_AF-A0AAJ6F0K8-F1
#
_entry.id   AF-A0AAJ6F0K8-F1
#
_cell.length_a   1.000
_cell.length_b   1.000
_cell.length_c   1.000
_cell.angle_alpha   90.00
_cell.angle_beta   90.00
_cell.angle_gamma   90.00
#
_symmetry.space_group_name_H-M   'P 1'
#
loop_
_entity.id
_entity.type
_entity.pdbx_description
1 polymer ?
#
loop_
_entity_poly.entity_id
_entity_poly.type
_entity_poly.pdbx_seq_one_letter_code
_entity_poly.pdbx_strand_id
1 'polypeptide(L)' 'MEKPTPLAHGQIDVLILRALVRQLVMKGVLSPDDVRAMLLDAAKNLDLVGSELTPEAAHIIVQEDLAPAFLGTDTSG' A
#
# COMPACT_ATOMS: atom_id res chain seq x y z
N MET A 1 -4.01 -25.57 19.55
CA MET A 1 -2.86 -25.35 18.64
C MET A 1 -3.42 -24.77 17.36
N GLU A 2 -3.45 -23.45 17.25
CA GLU A 2 -3.84 -22.77 16.01
C GLU A 2 -2.64 -22.86 15.06
N LYS A 3 -2.80 -23.64 13.98
CA LYS A 3 -1.77 -23.76 12.93
C LYS A 3 -1.80 -22.46 12.13
N PRO A 4 -0.68 -21.75 11.96
CA PRO A 4 -0.68 -20.51 11.17
C PRO A 4 -1.16 -20.87 9.77
N THR A 5 -2.31 -20.33 9.40
CA THR A 5 -2.86 -20.47 8.06
C THR A 5 -1.79 -19.96 7.11
N PRO A 6 -1.28 -20.77 6.16
CA PRO A 6 -0.29 -20.29 5.22
C PRO A 6 -0.91 -19.12 4.47
N LEU A 7 -0.37 -17.92 4.71
CA LEU A 7 -0.76 -16.72 3.98
C LEU A 7 -0.60 -17.05 2.49
N ALA A 8 -1.67 -16.87 1.71
CA ALA A 8 -1.58 -17.08 0.26
C ALA A 8 -0.40 -16.26 -0.27
N HIS A 9 0.39 -16.79 -1.21
CA HIS A 9 1.64 -16.16 -1.66
C HIS A 9 1.49 -14.66 -1.98
N GLY A 10 0.37 -14.24 -2.59
CA GLY A 10 0.09 -12.83 -2.83
C GLY A 10 -0.08 -11.94 -1.57
N GLN A 11 -0.51 -12.50 -0.43
CA GLN A 11 -0.54 -11.79 0.85
C GLN A 11 0.86 -11.58 1.41
N ILE A 12 1.77 -12.54 1.22
CA ILE A 12 3.17 -12.43 1.66
C ILE A 12 3.88 -11.36 0.85
N ASP A 13 3.68 -11.33 -0.47
CA ASP A 13 4.28 -10.33 -1.36
C ASP A 13 3.87 -8.90 -0.95
N VAL A 14 2.59 -8.69 -0.63
CA VAL A 14 2.07 -7.41 -0.15
C VAL A 14 2.71 -7.00 1.18
N LEU A 15 2.92 -7.94 2.11
CA LEU A 15 3.56 -7.65 3.40
C LEU A 15 5.04 -7.27 3.23
N ILE A 16 5.76 -7.96 2.34
CA ILE A 16 7.16 -7.66 2.04
C ILE A 16 7.28 -6.27 1.39
N LEU A 17 6.41 -5.95 0.42
CA LEU A 17 6.37 -4.64 -0.22
C LEU A 17 6.08 -3.53 0.80
N ARG A 18 5.12 -3.74 1.72
CA ARG A 18 4.85 -2.77 2.80
C ARG A 18 6.07 -2.54 3.70
N ALA A 19 6.76 -3.60 4.11
CA ALA A 19 7.96 -3.50 4.94
C ALA A 19 9.09 -2.76 4.21
N LEU A 20 9.27 -3.02 2.91
CA LEU A 20 10.28 -2.36 2.08
C LEU A 20 10.01 -0.86 1.95
N VAL A 21 8.76 -0.47 1.66
CA VAL A 21 8.36 0.95 1.61
C VAL A 21 8.62 1.65 2.94
N ARG A 22 8.24 1.04 4.07
CA ARG A 22 8.54 1.62 5.40
C ARG A 22 10.03 1.79 5.63
N GLN A 23 10.84 0.79 5.26
CA GLN A 23 12.29 0.92 5.38
C GLN A 23 12.86 2.06 4.53
N LEU A 24 12.34 2.28 3.33
CA LEU A 24 12.76 3.39 2.48
C LEU A 24 12.39 4.75 3.08
N VAL A 25 11.21 4.85 3.70
CA VAL A 25 10.79 6.06 4.43
C VAL A 25 11.66 6.30 5.66
N MET A 26 11.89 5.27 6.48
CA MET A 26 12.75 5.36 7.67
C MET A 26 14.20 5.73 7.31
N LYS A 27 14.69 5.29 6.14
CA LYS A 27 16.01 5.66 5.63
C LYS A 27 16.06 7.05 4.99
N GLY A 28 14.95 7.75 4.88
CA GLY A 28 14.85 9.07 4.25
C GLY A 28 15.01 9.05 2.74
N VAL A 29 14.88 7.88 2.09
CA VAL A 29 14.95 7.74 0.62
C VAL A 29 13.65 8.20 -0.02
N LEU A 30 12.51 7.98 0.65
CA LEU A 30 11.19 8.42 0.25
C LEU A 30 10.55 9.22 1.39
N SER A 31 9.88 10.32 1.06
CA SER A 31 8.97 10.97 2.02
C SER A 31 7.62 10.24 2.06
N PRO A 32 6.83 10.39 3.13
CA PRO A 32 5.45 9.90 3.17
C PRO A 32 4.59 10.42 2.01
N ASP A 33 4.84 11.66 1.55
CA ASP A 33 4.16 12.27 0.41
C ASP A 33 4.57 11.61 -0.91
N ASP A 34 5.85 11.29 -1.09
CA ASP A 34 6.33 10.55 -2.27
C ASP A 34 5.67 9.17 -2.35
N VAL A 35 5.55 8.46 -1.21
CA VAL A 35 4.86 7.17 -1.16
C VAL A 35 3.38 7.31 -1.56
N ARG A 36 2.68 8.35 -1.08
CA ARG A 36 1.29 8.61 -1.48
C ARG A 36 1.17 8.90 -2.97
N ALA A 37 2.07 9.72 -3.52
CA ALA A 37 2.10 10.05 -4.94
C ALA A 37 2.38 8.80 -5.79
N MET A 38 3.33 7.96 -5.41
CA MET A 38 3.64 6.70 -6.08
C MET A 38 2.48 5.70 -6.03
N LEU A 39 1.81 5.57 -4.88
CA LEU A 39 0.63 4.72 -4.74
C LEU A 39 -0.52 5.22 -5.62
N LEU A 40 -0.71 6.55 -5.70
CA LEU A 40 -1.72 7.16 -6.57
C LEU A 40 -1.42 6.93 -8.04
N ASP A 41 -0.16 7.11 -8.45
CA ASP A 41 0.26 6.86 -9.82
C ASP A 41 0.09 5.37 -10.19
N ALA A 42 0.46 4.46 -9.29
CA ALA A 42 0.24 3.03 -9.47
C ALA A 42 -1.25 2.68 -9.57
N ALA A 43 -2.11 3.29 -8.74
CA ALA A 43 -3.56 3.05 -8.78
C ALA A 43 -4.22 3.63 -10.05
N LYS A 44 -3.76 4.78 -10.55
CA LYS A 44 -4.22 5.37 -11.82
C LYS A 44 -3.81 4.54 -13.04
N ASN A 45 -2.61 3.95 -13.00
CA ASN A 45 -2.11 3.08 -14.05
C ASN A 45 -2.57 1.61 -13.89
N LEU A 46 -3.33 1.31 -12.83
CA LEU A 46 -3.95 0.00 -12.63
C LEU A 46 -5.16 -0.10 -13.57
N ASP A 47 -4.89 -0.31 -14.85
CA ASP A 47 -5.89 -0.71 -15.84
C ASP A 47 -6.34 -2.14 -15.54
N LEU A 48 -7.16 -2.27 -14.49
CA LEU A 48 -7.87 -3.49 -14.15
C LEU A 48 -8.82 -3.78 -15.31
N VAL A 49 -8.39 -4.65 -16.22
CA VAL A 49 -9.18 -5.19 -17.34
C VAL A 49 -10.62 -5.46 -16.87
N GLY A 50 -11.54 -4.56 -17.21
CA GLY A 50 -12.97 -4.69 -16.89
C GLY A 50 -13.55 -3.74 -15.84
N SER A 51 -12.81 -2.77 -15.28
CA SER A 51 -13.40 -1.67 -14.51
C SER A 51 -12.63 -0.38 -14.70
N GLU A 52 -13.33 0.65 -15.20
CA GLU A 52 -12.85 2.03 -15.15
C GLU A 52 -12.74 2.45 -13.69
N LEU A 53 -11.59 2.19 -13.06
CA LEU A 53 -11.27 2.77 -11.78
C LEU A 53 -11.11 4.27 -12.01
N THR A 54 -12.15 5.04 -11.71
CA THR A 54 -12.09 6.49 -11.92
C THR A 54 -10.96 7.08 -11.07
N PRO A 55 -10.32 8.17 -11.52
CA PRO A 55 -9.25 8.82 -10.77
C PRO A 55 -9.62 9.14 -9.31
N GLU A 56 -10.90 9.44 -9.06
CA GLU A 56 -11.46 9.70 -7.74
C GLU A 56 -11.51 8.43 -6.88
N ALA A 57 -11.93 7.30 -7.44
CA ALA A 57 -11.95 6.02 -6.76
C ALA A 57 -10.52 5.54 -6.43
N ALA A 58 -9.58 5.73 -7.36
CA ALA A 58 -8.17 5.48 -7.12
C ALA A 58 -7.62 6.32 -5.96
N HIS A 59 -8.01 7.60 -5.89
CA HIS A 59 -7.60 8.49 -4.81
C HIS A 59 -8.15 8.05 -3.44
N ILE A 60 -9.42 7.64 -3.38
CA ILE A 60 -10.05 7.12 -2.16
C ILE A 60 -9.35 5.85 -1.68
N ILE A 61 -9.15 4.86 -2.56
CA ILE A 61 -8.45 3.60 -2.22
C ILE A 61 -7.03 3.88 -1.73
N VAL A 62 -6.33 4.83 -2.37
CA VAL A 62 -4.97 5.20 -1.96
C VAL A 62 -4.96 5.86 -0.59
N GLN A 63 -5.90 6.76 -0.30
CA GLN A 63 -5.95 7.47 0.97
C GLN A 63 -6.47 6.62 2.13
N GLU A 64 -7.50 5.81 1.89
CA GLU A 64 -8.21 5.06 2.93
C GLU A 64 -7.62 3.68 3.19
N ASP A 65 -7.13 2.99 2.16
CA ASP A 65 -6.65 1.61 2.30
C ASP A 65 -5.12 1.53 2.19
N LEU A 66 -4.54 2.09 1.13
CA LEU A 66 -3.13 1.88 0.82
C LEU A 66 -2.21 2.71 1.70
N ALA A 67 -2.43 4.02 1.82
CA ALA A 67 -1.56 4.89 2.62
C ALA A 67 -1.48 4.44 4.09
N PRO A 68 -2.59 4.11 4.78
CA PRO A 68 -2.53 3.58 6.15
C PRO A 68 -1.84 2.21 6.23
N ALA A 69 -2.02 1.36 5.23
CA ALA A 69 -1.39 0.06 5.16
C ALA A 69 0.14 0.13 4.95
N PHE A 70 0.60 1.05 4.10
CA PHE A 70 2.01 1.21 3.73
C PHE A 70 2.77 2.06 4.73
N LEU A 71 2.23 3.22 5.12
CA LEU A 71 2.89 4.15 6.03
C LEU A 71 2.67 3.79 7.50
N GLY A 72 1.61 3.02 7.80
CA GLY A 72 1.18 2.79 9.17
C GLY A 72 0.55 4.06 9.75
N THR A 73 -0.57 3.92 10.46
CA THR A 73 -0.87 4.91 11.48
C THR A 73 0.16 4.67 12.58
N ASP A 74 1.02 5.64 12.85
CA ASP A 74 1.68 5.75 14.14
C ASP A 74 0.59 6.00 15.20
N THR A 75 -0.22 4.98 15.49
CA THR A 75 -1.02 4.89 16.70
C THR A 75 -0.22 4.06 17.68
N SER A 76 0.89 4.63 18.14
CA SER A 76 1.30 4.45 19.53
C SER A 76 0.34 5.29 20.37
N GLY A 77 -0.55 4.63 21.09
CA GLY A 77 -1.44 5.18 22.09
C GLY A 77 -1.83 4.07 23.04
#